data_AF-A0AB39BLY9-F1
#
_entry.id   AF-A0AB39BLY9-F1
#
_cell.length_a   1.000
_cell.length_b   1.000
_cell.length_c   1.000
_cell.angle_alpha   90.00
_cell.angle_beta   90.00
_cell.angle_gamma   90.00
#
_symmetry.space_group_name_H-M   'P 1'
#
loop_
_entity.id
_entity.type
_entity.pdbx_description
1 polymer ?
#
loop_
_entity_poly.entity_id
_entity_poly.type
_entity_poly.pdbx_seq_one_letter_code
_entity_poly.pdbx_strand_id
1 'polypeptide(L)'
;MTLLRLAEASWTDVRDHVASGGTLAFLPFGALEQHGPHLPLSTDTLQCTAVAERLAEHYSALLLPPVSYGSTWDNAAFPGTVSLKPSTVSALCADIAQAVWSFGVTTLVIVNGDYGNRAPVHAAAAALAADGDVLVLDYPGLVEVGDAVKESPWAAPGLCHADELETSMVLALEPRLAAGALRSGLPRAARRLRHAADPLRHPLAERGVRRPARLDGGEGRDDHLVRGRSGDRGDRLSPRPGVSEPAGESPVCFSPRSGASRCPGRGRSGGGARGRATAPR
;
A
#
# COMPACT_ATOMS: atom_id res chain seq x y z
N MET A 1 -11.07 -20.09 -3.71
CA MET A 1 -11.07 -19.34 -2.45
C MET A 1 -11.60 -17.94 -2.74
N THR A 2 -11.92 -17.13 -1.75
CA THR A 2 -12.37 -15.74 -1.97
C THR A 2 -11.32 -14.82 -1.35
N LEU A 3 -11.21 -13.58 -1.85
CA LEU A 3 -10.42 -12.51 -1.22
C LEU A 3 -10.57 -12.54 0.31
N LEU A 4 -9.45 -12.46 1.03
CA LEU A 4 -9.46 -12.24 2.49
C LEU A 4 -8.84 -10.88 2.84
N ARG A 5 -9.65 -9.99 3.41
CA ARG A 5 -9.24 -8.66 3.87
C ARG A 5 -8.68 -8.76 5.28
N LEU A 6 -7.38 -8.54 5.47
CA LEU A 6 -6.73 -8.70 6.77
C LEU A 6 -7.28 -7.75 7.84
N ALA A 7 -7.74 -6.56 7.46
CA ALA A 7 -8.35 -5.60 8.37
C ALA A 7 -9.67 -6.08 9.01
N GLU A 8 -10.35 -7.02 8.36
CA GLU A 8 -11.68 -7.52 8.73
C GLU A 8 -11.65 -8.97 9.22
N ALA A 9 -10.52 -9.66 9.02
CA ALA A 9 -10.34 -11.06 9.34
C ALA A 9 -9.92 -11.27 10.80
N SER A 10 -10.34 -12.41 11.38
CA SER A 10 -9.71 -12.92 12.60
C SER A 10 -8.38 -13.61 12.27
N TRP A 11 -7.49 -13.73 13.25
CA TRP A 11 -6.22 -14.44 13.05
C TRP A 11 -6.41 -15.91 12.63
N THR A 12 -7.53 -16.53 13.03
CA THR A 12 -7.87 -17.91 12.63
C THR A 12 -8.25 -17.98 11.15
N ASP A 13 -8.93 -16.98 10.61
CA ASP A 13 -9.24 -16.93 9.16
C ASP A 13 -7.96 -16.85 8.34
N VAL A 14 -6.97 -16.06 8.79
CA VAL A 14 -5.66 -15.95 8.12
C VAL A 14 -4.91 -17.27 8.17
N ARG A 15 -4.84 -17.92 9.34
CA ARG A 15 -4.23 -19.25 9.49
C ARG A 15 -4.85 -20.26 8.52
N ASP A 16 -6.18 -20.32 8.47
CA ASP A 16 -6.89 -21.31 7.66
C ASP A 16 -6.74 -21.02 6.16
N HIS A 17 -6.72 -19.74 5.77
CA HIS A 17 -6.44 -19.31 4.40
C HIS A 17 -5.05 -19.78 3.94
N VAL A 18 -4.01 -19.51 4.73
CA VAL A 18 -2.64 -19.94 4.40
C VAL A 18 -2.53 -21.46 4.38
N ALA A 19 -3.12 -22.16 5.35
CA ALA A 19 -3.09 -23.62 5.40
C ALA A 19 -3.77 -24.29 4.19
N SER A 20 -4.72 -23.61 3.56
CA SER A 20 -5.37 -24.05 2.32
C SER A 20 -4.63 -23.64 1.03
N GLY A 21 -3.44 -23.02 1.15
CA GLY A 21 -2.55 -22.68 0.04
C GLY A 21 -2.61 -21.21 -0.41
N GLY A 22 -3.34 -20.35 0.31
CA GLY A 22 -3.37 -18.91 0.02
C GLY A 22 -2.09 -18.21 0.51
N THR A 23 -1.06 -18.18 -0.33
CA THR A 23 0.27 -17.64 0.03
C THR A 23 0.66 -16.34 -0.68
N LEU A 24 -0.28 -15.74 -1.43
CA LEU A 24 -0.12 -14.45 -2.11
C LEU A 24 -0.78 -13.34 -1.27
N ALA A 25 -0.07 -12.22 -1.11
CA ALA A 25 -0.59 -11.04 -0.42
C ALA A 25 -0.40 -9.77 -1.26
N PHE A 26 -1.41 -8.90 -1.26
CA PHE A 26 -1.35 -7.57 -1.88
C PHE A 26 -1.31 -6.49 -0.80
N LEU A 27 -0.33 -5.60 -0.89
CA LEU A 27 -0.18 -4.41 -0.04
C LEU A 27 -0.41 -3.16 -0.89
N PRO A 28 -1.55 -2.46 -0.73
CA PRO A 28 -1.68 -1.12 -1.29
C PRO A 28 -0.73 -0.17 -0.57
N PHE A 29 0.13 0.52 -1.31
CA PHE A 29 1.12 1.44 -0.77
C PHE A 29 1.00 2.80 -1.45
N GLY A 30 0.16 3.67 -0.88
CA GLY A 30 -0.07 5.02 -1.40
C GLY A 30 0.77 6.07 -0.67
N ALA A 31 0.26 7.30 -0.72
CA ALA A 31 0.77 8.41 0.04
C ALA A 31 -0.36 9.39 0.41
N LEU A 32 0.01 10.44 1.17
CA LEU A 32 -0.85 11.56 1.53
C LEU A 32 -0.24 12.84 0.98
N GLU A 33 -0.71 13.29 -0.17
CA GLU A 33 -0.06 14.31 -0.99
C GLU A 33 -1.06 15.23 -1.70
N GLN A 34 -0.68 16.49 -1.88
CA GLN A 34 -1.41 17.45 -2.70
C GLN A 34 -1.71 16.90 -4.10
N HIS A 35 -2.97 17.03 -4.54
CA HIS A 35 -3.41 16.67 -5.89
C HIS A 35 -4.19 17.82 -6.52
N GLY A 36 -3.60 19.02 -6.47
CA GLY A 36 -4.27 20.24 -6.90
C GLY A 36 -5.49 20.59 -6.05
N PRO A 37 -6.29 21.59 -6.46
CA PRO A 37 -7.41 22.10 -5.68
C PRO A 37 -8.67 21.22 -5.74
N HIS A 38 -8.69 20.19 -6.58
CA HIS A 38 -9.90 19.45 -6.95
C HIS A 38 -9.97 18.01 -6.44
N LEU A 39 -8.84 17.44 -6.02
CA LEU A 39 -8.75 16.08 -5.52
C LEU A 39 -8.36 16.02 -4.03
N PRO A 40 -8.73 14.93 -3.34
CA PRO A 40 -8.33 14.73 -1.95
C PRO A 40 -6.83 14.42 -1.85
N LEU A 41 -6.26 14.67 -0.65
CA LEU A 41 -4.88 14.31 -0.34
C LEU A 41 -4.61 12.80 -0.38
N SER A 42 -5.67 11.98 -0.31
CA SER A 42 -5.58 10.52 -0.28
C SER A 42 -5.69 9.87 -1.67
N THR A 43 -5.49 10.63 -2.75
CA THR A 43 -5.70 10.17 -4.14
C THR A 43 -4.91 8.89 -4.44
N ASP A 44 -3.60 8.90 -4.18
CA ASP A 44 -2.70 7.73 -4.36
C ASP A 44 -3.21 6.49 -3.63
N THR A 45 -3.57 6.67 -2.36
CA THR A 45 -4.02 5.59 -1.49
C THR A 45 -5.36 5.01 -1.98
N LEU A 46 -6.29 5.85 -2.42
CA LEU A 46 -7.58 5.41 -2.96
C LEU A 46 -7.39 4.57 -4.22
N GLN A 47 -6.52 5.03 -5.13
CA GLN A 47 -6.29 4.36 -6.40
C GLN A 47 -5.57 3.02 -6.24
N CYS A 48 -4.46 2.99 -5.50
CA CYS A 48 -3.70 1.75 -5.32
C CYS A 48 -4.49 0.71 -4.52
N THR A 49 -5.32 1.12 -3.55
CA THR A 49 -6.23 0.23 -2.82
C THR A 49 -7.23 -0.41 -3.77
N ALA A 50 -7.87 0.39 -4.63
CA ALA A 50 -8.86 -0.13 -5.56
C ALA A 50 -8.27 -1.07 -6.63
N VAL A 51 -6.99 -0.90 -6.98
CA VAL A 51 -6.27 -1.84 -7.87
C VAL A 51 -5.92 -3.11 -7.11
N ALA A 52 -5.32 -2.99 -5.92
CA ALA A 52 -4.93 -4.11 -5.08
C ALA A 52 -6.13 -5.01 -4.72
N GLU A 53 -7.28 -4.42 -4.41
CA GLU A 53 -8.52 -5.15 -4.14
C GLU A 53 -8.93 -6.06 -5.30
N ARG A 54 -8.96 -5.51 -6.52
CA ARG A 54 -9.38 -6.27 -7.71
C ARG A 54 -8.39 -7.37 -8.06
N LEU A 55 -7.09 -7.12 -7.89
CA LEU A 55 -6.07 -8.14 -8.05
C LEU A 55 -6.24 -9.23 -7.00
N ALA A 56 -6.42 -8.86 -5.74
CA ALA A 56 -6.57 -9.81 -4.65
C ALA A 56 -7.87 -10.64 -4.78
N GLU A 57 -8.98 -10.06 -5.28
CA GLU A 57 -10.18 -10.80 -5.68
C GLU A 57 -9.89 -11.80 -6.79
N HIS A 58 -9.22 -11.36 -7.85
CA HIS A 58 -8.89 -12.23 -8.99
C HIS A 58 -8.04 -13.44 -8.59
N TYR A 59 -7.04 -13.23 -7.72
CA TYR A 59 -6.14 -14.28 -7.26
C TYR A 59 -6.62 -14.98 -5.99
N SER A 60 -7.78 -14.61 -5.43
CA SER A 60 -8.26 -15.14 -4.14
C SER A 60 -7.23 -15.01 -3.02
N ALA A 61 -6.53 -13.88 -2.99
CA ALA A 61 -5.35 -13.63 -2.17
C ALA A 61 -5.68 -12.90 -0.86
N LEU A 62 -4.67 -12.70 -0.03
CA LEU A 62 -4.74 -11.79 1.12
C LEU A 62 -4.62 -10.34 0.63
N LEU A 63 -5.44 -9.45 1.20
CA LEU A 63 -5.29 -8.01 1.04
C LEU A 63 -4.95 -7.37 2.39
N LEU A 64 -3.79 -6.74 2.44
CA LEU A 64 -3.34 -6.00 3.61
C LEU A 64 -4.04 -4.63 3.70
N PRO A 65 -4.14 -4.05 4.91
CA PRO A 65 -4.53 -2.66 5.07
C PRO A 65 -3.59 -1.75 4.26
N PRO A 66 -4.11 -0.66 3.65
CA PRO A 66 -3.28 0.24 2.88
C PRO A 66 -2.29 1.00 3.77
N VAL A 67 -1.09 1.23 3.25
CA VAL A 67 -0.18 2.24 3.79
C VAL A 67 -0.52 3.58 3.17
N SER A 68 -0.97 4.53 3.99
CA SER A 68 -1.45 5.84 3.53
C SER A 68 -0.43 6.98 3.65
N TYR A 69 0.79 6.68 4.11
CA TYR A 69 1.88 7.64 4.19
C TYR A 69 3.09 7.09 3.44
N GLY A 70 3.63 7.91 2.52
CA GLY A 70 4.74 7.54 1.64
C GLY A 70 5.81 8.63 1.60
N SER A 71 6.74 8.49 0.67
CA SER A 71 7.76 9.50 0.37
C SER A 71 7.28 10.36 -0.80
N THR A 72 6.64 11.50 -0.52
CA THR A 72 5.92 12.33 -1.52
C THR A 72 6.81 13.34 -2.26
N TRP A 73 7.99 12.90 -2.69
CA TRP A 73 8.95 13.70 -3.48
C TRP A 73 9.11 15.16 -2.99
N ASP A 74 9.01 16.16 -3.87
CA ASP A 74 9.14 17.59 -3.55
C ASP A 74 7.81 18.27 -3.14
N ASN A 75 6.73 17.50 -2.92
CA ASN A 75 5.42 18.06 -2.58
C ASN A 75 5.24 18.41 -1.10
N ALA A 76 6.29 18.25 -0.29
CA ALA A 76 6.28 18.53 1.16
C ALA A 76 5.98 20.00 1.51
N ALA A 77 6.15 20.94 0.56
CA ALA A 77 5.84 22.35 0.76
C ALA A 77 4.33 22.65 0.77
N PHE A 78 3.49 21.74 0.27
CA PHE A 78 2.05 21.95 0.20
C PHE A 78 1.36 21.54 1.53
N PRO A 79 0.54 22.42 2.12
CA PRO A 79 -0.18 22.10 3.36
C PRO A 79 -1.02 20.83 3.23
N GLY A 80 -0.87 19.92 4.18
CA GLY A 80 -1.57 18.63 4.22
C GLY A 80 -0.78 17.47 3.62
N THR A 81 0.23 17.72 2.79
CA THR A 81 1.18 16.68 2.36
C THR A 81 1.98 16.20 3.57
N VAL A 82 2.06 14.87 3.75
CA VAL A 82 2.88 14.24 4.79
C VAL A 82 3.86 13.29 4.13
N SER A 83 5.12 13.71 4.09
CA SER A 83 6.21 12.94 3.48
C SER A 83 7.06 12.23 4.53
N LEU A 84 7.21 10.92 4.38
CA LEU A 84 8.17 10.11 5.11
C LEU A 84 9.53 10.15 4.43
N LYS A 85 10.60 9.92 5.20
CA LYS A 85 11.93 9.72 4.63
C LYS A 85 11.93 8.45 3.77
N PRO A 86 12.66 8.41 2.64
CA PRO A 86 12.81 7.19 1.85
C PRO A 86 13.28 5.98 2.68
N SER A 87 14.20 6.18 3.62
CA SER A 87 14.65 5.11 4.52
C SER A 87 13.56 4.56 5.43
N THR A 88 12.61 5.40 5.86
CA THR A 88 11.44 4.96 6.64
C THR A 88 10.49 4.15 5.77
N VAL A 89 10.26 4.55 4.52
CA VAL A 89 9.45 3.79 3.56
C VAL A 89 10.07 2.42 3.31
N SER A 90 11.39 2.35 3.03
CA SER A 90 12.07 1.07 2.82
C SER A 90 12.01 0.15 4.05
N ALA A 91 12.22 0.71 5.26
CA ALA A 91 12.11 -0.07 6.50
C ALA A 91 10.69 -0.60 6.72
N LEU A 92 9.67 0.22 6.48
CA LEU A 92 8.27 -0.19 6.60
C LEU A 92 7.94 -1.34 5.64
N CYS A 93 8.39 -1.27 4.39
CA CYS A 93 8.21 -2.36 3.43
C CYS A 93 8.88 -3.66 3.90
N ALA A 94 10.10 -3.57 4.44
CA ALA A 94 10.84 -4.72 4.95
C ALA A 94 10.16 -5.37 6.15
N ASP A 95 9.74 -4.56 7.13
CA ASP A 95 9.05 -5.06 8.32
C ASP A 95 7.74 -5.75 7.95
N ILE A 96 6.97 -5.18 7.01
CA ILE A 96 5.71 -5.79 6.54
C ILE A 96 5.99 -7.10 5.79
N ALA A 97 6.97 -7.14 4.88
CA ALA A 97 7.32 -8.34 4.13
C ALA A 97 7.71 -9.49 5.07
N GLN A 98 8.62 -9.23 6.01
CA GLN A 98 9.05 -10.22 7.00
C GLN A 98 7.89 -10.69 7.88
N ALA A 99 7.01 -9.77 8.30
CA ALA A 99 5.84 -10.11 9.09
C ALA A 99 4.89 -11.05 8.33
N VAL A 100 4.60 -10.79 7.05
CA VAL A 100 3.70 -11.67 6.28
C VAL A 100 4.31 -13.04 6.01
N TRP A 101 5.62 -13.10 5.76
CA TRP A 101 6.33 -14.36 5.59
C TRP A 101 6.30 -15.23 6.84
N SER A 102 6.34 -14.62 8.03
CA SER A 102 6.34 -15.34 9.31
C SER A 102 5.08 -16.20 9.53
N PHE A 103 3.97 -15.88 8.87
CA PHE A 103 2.73 -16.67 8.96
C PHE A 103 2.37 -17.43 7.67
N GLY A 104 3.31 -17.53 6.72
CA GLY A 104 3.24 -18.44 5.57
C GLY A 104 2.84 -17.82 4.23
N VAL A 105 2.79 -16.49 4.11
CA VAL A 105 2.83 -15.82 2.79
C VAL A 105 4.19 -16.10 2.16
N THR A 106 4.23 -16.36 0.85
CA THR A 106 5.49 -16.57 0.11
C THR A 106 5.80 -15.41 -0.81
N THR A 107 4.77 -14.72 -1.29
CA THR A 107 4.91 -13.62 -2.24
C THR A 107 4.09 -12.43 -1.78
N LEU A 108 4.78 -11.30 -1.55
CA LEU A 108 4.16 -10.01 -1.30
C LEU A 108 4.19 -9.18 -2.58
N VAL A 109 3.03 -8.70 -3.02
CA VAL A 109 2.89 -7.73 -4.11
C VAL A 109 2.58 -6.37 -3.53
N ILE A 110 3.52 -5.44 -3.65
CA ILE A 110 3.33 -4.05 -3.28
C ILE A 110 2.72 -3.34 -4.49
N VAL A 111 1.49 -2.86 -4.34
CA VAL A 111 0.79 -2.05 -5.35
C VAL A 111 1.11 -0.60 -5.05
N ASN A 112 2.10 -0.06 -5.77
CA ASN A 112 2.58 1.31 -5.56
C ASN A 112 1.55 2.32 -6.09
N GLY A 113 1.25 3.33 -5.27
CA GLY A 113 0.30 4.38 -5.60
C GLY A 113 0.91 5.75 -5.87
N ASP A 114 2.18 5.97 -5.52
CA ASP A 114 2.82 7.29 -5.63
C ASP A 114 4.21 7.16 -6.28
N TYR A 115 4.57 8.13 -7.12
CA TYR A 115 5.85 8.13 -7.80
C TYR A 115 7.03 8.23 -6.83
N GLY A 116 6.89 9.02 -5.76
CA GLY A 116 7.98 9.23 -4.80
C GLY A 116 8.29 7.99 -3.94
N ASN A 117 7.34 7.05 -3.82
CA ASN A 117 7.55 5.74 -3.22
C ASN A 117 8.38 4.77 -4.07
N ARG A 118 8.48 4.98 -5.39
CA ARG A 118 9.09 4.02 -6.32
C ARG A 118 10.50 3.60 -5.90
N ALA A 119 11.40 4.57 -5.73
CA ALA A 119 12.78 4.29 -5.36
C ALA A 119 12.92 3.53 -4.02
N PRO A 120 12.34 3.99 -2.89
CA PRO A 120 12.48 3.28 -1.62
C PRO A 120 11.79 1.91 -1.57
N VAL A 121 10.65 1.73 -2.27
CA VAL A 121 9.95 0.43 -2.34
C VAL A 121 10.78 -0.59 -3.14
N HIS A 122 11.32 -0.19 -4.30
CA HIS A 122 12.20 -1.06 -5.08
C HIS A 122 13.51 -1.39 -4.34
N ALA A 123 14.07 -0.43 -3.60
CA ALA A 123 15.24 -0.66 -2.78
C ALA A 123 14.97 -1.71 -1.69
N ALA A 124 13.81 -1.65 -1.03
CA ALA A 124 13.40 -2.66 -0.05
C ALA A 124 13.22 -4.04 -0.71
N ALA A 125 12.51 -4.12 -1.83
CA ALA A 125 12.33 -5.38 -2.56
C ALA A 125 13.66 -6.02 -2.96
N ALA A 126 14.62 -5.22 -3.44
CA ALA A 126 15.96 -5.69 -3.79
C ALA A 126 16.75 -6.19 -2.56
N ALA A 127 16.65 -5.48 -1.43
CA ALA A 127 17.33 -5.87 -0.20
C ALA A 127 16.81 -7.20 0.38
N LEU A 128 15.54 -7.51 0.12
CA LEU A 128 14.85 -8.70 0.65
C LEU A 128 14.86 -9.90 -0.31
N ALA A 129 15.43 -9.75 -1.51
CA ALA A 129 15.36 -10.76 -2.58
C ALA A 129 15.96 -12.13 -2.22
N ALA A 130 16.81 -12.19 -1.19
CA ALA A 130 17.37 -13.44 -0.67
C ALA A 130 16.45 -14.14 0.37
N ASP A 131 15.54 -13.39 0.98
CA ASP A 131 14.70 -13.85 2.09
C ASP A 131 13.31 -14.31 1.61
N GLY A 132 12.80 -13.71 0.53
CA GLY A 132 11.52 -14.07 -0.07
C GLY A 132 11.14 -13.19 -1.26
N ASP A 133 9.98 -13.47 -1.86
CA ASP A 133 9.53 -12.76 -3.06
C ASP A 133 8.76 -11.48 -2.69
N VAL A 134 9.32 -10.34 -3.08
CA VAL A 134 8.63 -9.04 -3.10
C VAL A 134 8.54 -8.55 -4.54
N LEU A 135 7.31 -8.43 -5.04
CA LEU A 135 7.03 -7.87 -6.35
C LEU A 135 6.49 -6.45 -6.19
N VAL A 136 6.95 -5.52 -7.01
CA VAL A 136 6.50 -4.13 -7.00
C VAL A 136 5.71 -3.88 -8.28
N LEU A 137 4.44 -3.55 -8.13
CA LEU A 137 3.55 -3.17 -9.21
C LEU A 137 3.45 -1.64 -9.24
N ASP A 138 4.13 -1.03 -10.21
CA ASP A 138 4.18 0.42 -10.42
C ASP A 138 3.45 0.79 -11.71
N TYR A 139 2.11 0.91 -11.62
CA TYR A 139 1.26 1.38 -12.72
C TYR A 139 1.52 0.75 -14.12
N PRO A 140 1.56 -0.59 -14.26
CA PRO A 140 1.85 -1.23 -15.54
C PRO A 140 0.77 -0.89 -16.58
N GLY A 141 1.18 -0.44 -17.76
CA GLY A 141 0.27 -0.09 -18.84
C GLY A 141 -0.37 1.31 -18.73
N LEU A 142 0.03 2.12 -17.75
CA LEU A 142 -0.58 3.44 -17.52
C LEU A 142 -0.39 4.39 -18.71
N VAL A 143 0.78 4.35 -19.36
CA VAL A 143 1.05 5.19 -20.53
C VAL A 143 0.14 4.78 -21.68
N GLU A 144 0.03 3.49 -21.98
CA GLU A 144 -0.83 2.96 -23.04
C GLU A 144 -2.31 3.27 -22.77
N VAL A 145 -2.77 3.14 -21.52
CA VAL A 145 -4.12 3.52 -21.12
C VAL A 145 -4.30 5.02 -21.29
N GLY A 146 -3.36 5.83 -20.81
CA GLY A 146 -3.41 7.27 -20.90
C GLY A 146 -3.45 7.78 -22.33
N ASP A 147 -2.60 7.27 -23.21
CA ASP A 147 -2.62 7.60 -24.64
C ASP A 147 -3.94 7.20 -25.32
N ALA A 148 -4.61 6.16 -24.83
CA ALA A 148 -5.90 5.72 -25.36
C ALA A 148 -7.10 6.54 -24.85
N VAL A 149 -7.02 7.15 -23.65
CA VAL A 149 -8.20 7.75 -22.99
C VAL A 149 -8.07 9.22 -22.60
N LYS A 150 -6.86 9.77 -22.47
CA LYS A 150 -6.63 11.19 -22.15
C LYS A 150 -6.88 12.08 -23.36
N GLU A 151 -7.35 13.29 -23.09
CA GLU A 151 -7.41 14.38 -24.07
C GLU A 151 -6.45 15.51 -23.71
N SER A 152 -6.17 15.67 -22.42
CA SER A 152 -5.11 16.56 -21.96
C SER A 152 -3.73 16.02 -22.36
N PRO A 153 -2.79 16.87 -22.79
CA PRO A 153 -1.40 16.45 -22.96
C PRO A 153 -0.81 15.97 -21.63
N TRP A 154 0.16 15.07 -21.70
CA TRP A 154 0.99 14.71 -20.56
C TRP A 154 1.83 15.92 -20.13
N ALA A 155 1.97 16.13 -18.81
CA ALA A 155 2.86 17.17 -18.28
C ALA A 155 4.34 16.85 -18.56
N ALA A 156 4.69 15.55 -18.52
CA ALA A 156 5.94 14.95 -18.99
C ALA A 156 5.67 13.50 -19.38
N PRO A 157 6.53 12.80 -20.14
CA PRO A 157 6.28 11.44 -20.59
C PRO A 157 5.90 10.49 -19.44
N GLY A 158 4.64 10.04 -19.42
CA GLY A 158 4.09 9.15 -18.39
C GLY A 158 3.91 9.76 -17.00
N LEU A 159 4.13 11.07 -16.84
CA LEU A 159 3.92 11.76 -15.56
C LEU A 159 2.42 12.04 -15.35
N CYS A 160 1.86 11.33 -14.37
CA CYS A 160 0.52 11.49 -13.85
C CYS A 160 0.63 12.21 -12.50
N HIS A 161 0.01 13.38 -12.36
CA HIS A 161 -0.12 14.11 -11.08
C HIS A 161 -1.24 15.14 -11.15
N ALA A 162 -2.26 14.98 -10.32
CA ALA A 162 -3.52 15.72 -10.31
C ALA A 162 -4.19 15.83 -11.70
N ASP A 163 -3.89 14.91 -12.61
CA ASP A 163 -4.17 15.06 -14.04
C ASP A 163 -5.53 14.48 -14.43
N GLU A 164 -5.83 14.43 -15.74
CA GLU A 164 -7.08 13.82 -16.23
C GLU A 164 -7.26 12.35 -15.78
N LEU A 165 -6.20 11.53 -15.73
CA LEU A 165 -6.31 10.12 -15.36
C LEU A 165 -6.62 9.96 -13.86
N GLU A 166 -5.83 10.58 -13.00
CA GLU A 166 -6.05 10.52 -11.55
C GLU A 166 -7.41 11.07 -11.17
N THR A 167 -7.75 12.23 -11.74
CA THR A 167 -9.07 12.84 -11.52
C THR A 167 -10.18 11.89 -11.95
N SER A 168 -9.99 11.19 -13.07
CA SER A 168 -10.96 10.25 -13.59
C SER A 168 -11.10 8.99 -12.75
N MET A 169 -10.00 8.47 -12.23
CA MET A 169 -10.00 7.33 -11.31
C MET A 169 -10.70 7.69 -10.01
N VAL A 170 -10.37 8.83 -9.37
CA VAL A 170 -11.04 9.28 -8.15
C VAL A 170 -12.53 9.52 -8.41
N LEU A 171 -12.91 10.11 -9.54
CA LEU A 171 -14.32 10.27 -9.89
C LEU A 171 -15.05 8.95 -10.11
N ALA A 172 -14.36 7.89 -10.54
CA ALA A 172 -14.96 6.57 -10.69
C ALA A 172 -15.08 5.84 -9.33
N LEU A 173 -14.10 6.02 -8.45
CA LEU A 173 -14.02 5.37 -7.14
C LEU A 173 -14.87 6.09 -6.09
N GLU A 174 -14.59 7.37 -5.85
CA GLU A 174 -15.24 8.19 -4.82
C GLU A 174 -15.58 9.60 -5.33
N PRO A 175 -16.64 9.74 -6.15
CA PRO A 175 -17.01 11.02 -6.75
C PRO A 175 -17.22 12.15 -5.74
N ARG A 176 -17.64 11.83 -4.51
CA ARG A 176 -17.88 12.82 -3.44
C ARG A 176 -16.60 13.53 -3.01
N LEU A 177 -15.45 12.88 -3.12
CA LEU A 177 -14.15 13.43 -2.72
C LEU A 177 -13.53 14.33 -3.80
N ALA A 178 -13.91 14.16 -5.06
CA ALA A 178 -13.48 15.01 -6.18
C ALA A 178 -14.36 16.28 -6.32
N ALA A 179 -14.73 16.90 -5.20
CA ALA A 179 -15.73 17.96 -5.16
C ALA A 179 -15.34 19.22 -5.96
N GLY A 180 -14.05 19.50 -6.11
CA GLY A 180 -13.58 20.59 -6.98
C GLY A 180 -13.70 20.24 -8.47
N ALA A 181 -13.46 18.99 -8.85
CA ALA A 181 -13.54 18.52 -10.24
C ALA A 181 -14.98 18.50 -10.75
N LEU A 182 -15.93 18.14 -9.87
CA LEU A 182 -17.36 18.18 -10.16
C LEU A 182 -17.86 19.60 -10.49
N ARG A 183 -17.22 20.65 -9.95
CA ARG A 183 -17.59 22.06 -10.22
C ARG A 183 -17.08 22.54 -11.58
N SER A 184 -15.95 22.01 -12.06
CA SER A 184 -15.36 22.34 -13.39
C SER A 184 -15.89 21.45 -14.53
N GLY A 185 -16.62 20.38 -14.21
CA GLY A 185 -17.12 19.39 -15.17
C GLY A 185 -16.28 18.10 -15.17
N LEU A 186 -16.95 16.96 -15.39
CA LEU A 186 -16.30 15.63 -15.38
C LEU A 186 -15.34 15.46 -16.58
N PRO A 187 -14.07 15.05 -16.36
CA PRO A 187 -13.16 14.65 -17.43
C PRO A 187 -13.71 13.46 -18.23
N ARG A 188 -13.26 13.27 -19.47
CA ARG A 188 -13.79 12.23 -20.35
C ARG A 188 -13.26 10.85 -20.02
N ALA A 189 -12.01 10.73 -19.57
CA ALA A 189 -11.52 9.46 -19.02
C ALA A 189 -12.45 8.95 -17.89
N ALA A 190 -12.99 9.83 -17.05
CA ALA A 190 -13.95 9.48 -15.99
C ALA A 190 -15.24 8.90 -16.56
N ARG A 191 -15.73 9.45 -17.67
CA ARG A 191 -16.93 8.95 -18.37
C ARG A 191 -16.68 7.56 -18.96
N ARG A 192 -15.51 7.32 -19.56
CA ARG A 192 -15.14 6.02 -20.15
C ARG A 192 -14.90 4.95 -19.08
N LEU A 193 -14.21 5.28 -18.00
CA LEU A 193 -13.98 4.36 -16.87
C LEU A 193 -15.27 3.99 -16.14
N ARG A 194 -16.25 4.90 -16.05
CA ARG A 194 -17.59 4.59 -15.50
C ARG A 194 -18.37 3.56 -16.33
N HIS A 195 -18.09 3.42 -17.63
CA HIS A 195 -18.71 2.41 -18.49
C HIS A 195 -17.92 1.09 -18.53
N ALA A 196 -16.67 1.09 -18.06
CA ALA A 196 -15.79 -0.06 -17.96
C ALA A 196 -15.40 -0.29 -16.49
N ALA A 197 -16.36 -0.73 -15.67
CA ALA A 197 -16.19 -0.91 -14.22
C ALA A 197 -15.30 -2.11 -13.83
N ASP A 198 -14.41 -2.56 -14.73
CA ASP A 198 -13.50 -3.66 -14.49
C ASP A 198 -12.15 -3.36 -15.16
N PRO A 199 -11.10 -2.96 -14.40
CA PRO A 199 -9.76 -2.77 -14.94
C PRO A 199 -9.15 -4.07 -15.49
N LEU A 200 -9.73 -5.25 -15.20
CA LEU A 200 -9.36 -6.51 -15.87
C LEU A 200 -10.04 -6.68 -17.24
N ARG A 201 -11.07 -5.88 -17.57
CA ARG A 201 -11.79 -5.89 -18.86
C ARG A 201 -11.44 -4.68 -19.73
N HIS A 202 -10.25 -4.11 -19.58
CA HIS A 202 -9.77 -3.16 -20.58
C HIS A 202 -9.72 -3.87 -21.95
N PRO A 203 -10.20 -3.28 -23.06
CA PRO A 203 -10.22 -3.90 -24.40
C PRO A 203 -8.82 -4.27 -24.97
N LEU A 204 -7.76 -4.00 -24.22
CA LEU A 204 -6.40 -4.48 -24.51
C LEU A 204 -6.11 -5.88 -23.92
N ALA A 205 -6.87 -6.36 -22.93
CA ALA A 205 -6.80 -7.74 -22.44
C ALA A 205 -7.37 -8.76 -23.44
N GLU A 206 -8.26 -8.32 -24.34
CA GLU A 206 -8.87 -9.18 -25.36
C GLU A 206 -7.97 -9.41 -26.60
N ARG A 207 -6.87 -8.66 -26.73
CA ARG A 207 -5.86 -8.91 -27.77
C ARG A 207 -4.91 -9.99 -27.27
N GLY A 208 -5.36 -11.24 -27.44
CA GLY A 208 -4.76 -12.47 -26.97
C GLY A 208 -3.23 -12.43 -26.84
N VAL A 209 -2.77 -12.69 -25.61
CA VAL A 209 -1.39 -13.04 -25.29
C VAL A 209 -1.03 -14.28 -26.10
N ARG A 210 -0.41 -14.07 -27.27
CA ARG A 210 0.32 -15.13 -27.95
C ARG A 210 1.50 -15.47 -27.06
N ARG A 211 1.60 -16.76 -26.68
CA ARG A 211 2.79 -17.31 -26.02
C ARG A 211 4.03 -16.78 -26.74
N PRO A 212 4.99 -16.11 -26.08
CA PRO A 212 6.20 -15.72 -26.76
C PRO A 212 7.00 -16.98 -27.09
N ALA A 213 7.09 -17.24 -28.39
CA ALA A 213 8.15 -18.05 -28.95
C ALA A 213 9.50 -17.41 -28.59
N ARG A 214 10.47 -18.24 -28.25
CA ARG A 214 11.88 -17.83 -28.13
C ARG A 214 12.27 -17.04 -29.37
N LEU A 215 12.83 -15.85 -29.20
CA LEU A 215 13.73 -15.27 -30.19
C LEU A 215 14.86 -14.52 -29.49
N ASP A 216 16.05 -14.85 -29.98
CA ASP A 216 17.34 -14.26 -29.70
C ASP A 216 17.39 -12.79 -30.12
N GLY A 217 18.22 -12.02 -29.40
CA GLY A 217 19.01 -10.91 -29.94
C GLY A 217 18.33 -9.55 -30.07
N GLY A 218 18.85 -8.58 -29.29
CA GLY A 218 19.04 -7.20 -29.77
C GLY A 218 18.14 -6.11 -29.19
N GLU A 219 18.78 -5.22 -28.44
CA GLU A 219 18.40 -3.82 -28.12
C GLU A 219 17.43 -3.56 -26.96
N GLY A 220 17.99 -2.94 -25.92
CA GLY A 220 17.43 -2.85 -24.57
C GLY A 220 16.42 -1.72 -24.35
N ARG A 221 15.35 -2.09 -23.65
CA ARG A 221 14.58 -1.25 -22.73
C ARG A 221 14.45 -2.06 -21.44
N ASP A 222 14.97 -1.52 -20.34
CA ASP A 222 15.07 -2.23 -19.07
C ASP A 222 13.74 -2.21 -18.31
N ASP A 223 12.88 -3.18 -18.60
CA ASP A 223 11.89 -3.69 -17.65
C ASP A 223 12.59 -4.73 -16.76
N HIS A 224 13.04 -4.31 -15.58
CA HIS A 224 13.72 -5.20 -14.64
C HIS A 224 12.72 -6.12 -13.92
N LEU A 225 12.38 -7.25 -14.55
CA LEU A 225 11.87 -8.43 -13.85
C LEU A 225 13.07 -9.18 -13.25
N VAL A 226 13.40 -8.91 -11.99
CA VAL A 226 14.44 -9.65 -11.27
C VAL A 226 13.88 -11.03 -10.90
N ARG A 227 14.37 -12.10 -11.53
CA ARG A 227 14.14 -13.50 -11.11
C ARG A 227 15.44 -14.13 -10.63
N GLY A 228 15.53 -14.43 -9.34
CA GLY A 228 16.61 -15.25 -8.78
C GLY A 228 16.43 -16.71 -9.18
N ARG A 229 17.46 -17.33 -9.78
CA ARG A 229 17.48 -18.78 -10.05
C ARG A 229 17.99 -19.53 -8.82
N SER A 230 17.17 -20.42 -8.27
CA SER A 230 17.60 -21.48 -7.36
C SER A 230 18.35 -22.57 -8.14
N GLY A 231 19.63 -22.77 -7.81
CA GLY A 231 20.46 -23.87 -8.32
C GLY A 231 20.68 -24.93 -7.23
N ASP A 232 20.12 -26.10 -7.48
CA ASP A 232 20.28 -27.36 -6.76
C ASP A 232 21.75 -27.83 -6.69
N ARG A 233 22.23 -28.20 -5.49
CA ARG A 233 23.26 -29.23 -5.27
C ARG A 233 23.05 -29.89 -3.90
N GLY A 234 22.78 -31.19 -3.93
CA GLY A 234 22.64 -32.05 -2.77
C GLY A 234 23.94 -32.50 -2.09
N ASP A 235 23.69 -33.09 -0.91
CA ASP A 235 24.42 -34.09 -0.13
C ASP A 235 25.88 -33.87 0.30
N ARG A 236 26.06 -33.81 1.64
CA ARG A 236 26.79 -34.84 2.42
C ARG A 236 26.53 -34.73 3.93
N LEU A 237 26.27 -35.87 4.56
CA LEU A 237 25.93 -36.12 5.97
C LEU A 237 27.16 -36.28 6.89
N SER A 238 27.11 -35.61 8.08
CA SER A 238 27.40 -36.09 9.47
C SER A 238 28.83 -36.46 9.96
N PRO A 239 29.12 -36.56 11.30
CA PRO A 239 28.49 -35.96 12.52
C PRO A 239 29.45 -35.38 13.63
N ARG A 240 28.89 -34.49 14.49
CA ARG A 240 28.99 -34.19 15.98
C ARG A 240 30.19 -34.67 16.84
N PRO A 241 30.56 -34.03 18.00
CA PRO A 241 29.70 -33.65 19.16
C PRO A 241 30.05 -32.29 19.82
N GLY A 242 29.36 -31.68 20.78
CA GLY A 242 28.19 -31.96 21.62
C GLY A 242 28.33 -31.11 22.89
N VAL A 243 27.33 -30.34 23.32
CA VAL A 243 27.21 -29.84 24.72
C VAL A 243 25.72 -29.62 25.05
N SER A 244 25.39 -29.94 26.30
CA SER A 244 24.13 -30.15 27.00
C SER A 244 23.15 -28.97 27.15
N GLU A 245 21.85 -29.30 27.18
CA GLU A 245 20.75 -28.50 27.73
C GLU A 245 20.84 -28.32 29.26
N PRO A 246 20.11 -27.33 29.80
CA PRO A 246 19.17 -27.67 30.86
C PRO A 246 17.75 -27.13 30.61
N ALA A 247 16.80 -27.86 31.20
CA ALA A 247 15.36 -27.66 31.18
C ALA A 247 14.87 -26.47 32.02
N GLY A 248 13.67 -25.99 31.68
CA GLY A 248 12.69 -25.54 32.67
C GLY A 248 12.24 -24.09 32.58
N GLU A 249 10.93 -23.92 32.74
CA GLU A 249 10.21 -22.69 33.13
C GLU A 249 9.66 -21.80 32.00
N SER A 250 8.38 -22.01 31.68
CA SER A 250 7.47 -20.97 31.18
C SER A 250 7.34 -19.84 32.21
N PRO A 251 7.13 -18.59 31.77
CA PRO A 251 6.04 -17.84 32.40
C PRO A 251 5.18 -16.95 31.46
N VAL A 252 3.87 -17.13 31.63
CA VAL A 252 2.82 -16.13 31.94
C VAL A 252 2.35 -15.13 30.87
N CYS A 253 1.08 -15.31 30.47
CA CYS A 253 0.17 -14.31 29.90
C CYS A 253 -0.07 -13.12 30.85
N PHE A 254 0.15 -11.89 30.40
CA PHE A 254 -0.31 -10.70 31.11
C PHE A 254 -1.81 -10.45 30.86
N SER A 255 -2.60 -10.42 31.93
CA SER A 255 -3.92 -9.77 31.94
C SER A 255 -3.91 -8.62 32.96
N PRO A 256 -4.69 -7.54 32.75
CA PRO A 256 -4.60 -6.32 33.54
C PRO A 256 -5.51 -6.37 34.77
N ARG A 257 -5.03 -5.90 35.92
CA ARG A 257 -5.91 -5.50 37.04
C ARG A 257 -5.41 -4.24 37.76
N SER A 258 -6.21 -3.18 37.60
CA SER A 258 -6.72 -2.26 38.62
C SER A 258 -5.91 -2.03 39.91
N GLY A 259 -5.60 -0.76 40.19
CA GLY A 259 -5.23 -0.30 41.53
C GLY A 259 -5.08 1.22 41.60
N ALA A 260 -6.15 1.92 41.99
CA ALA A 260 -6.14 3.34 42.28
C ALA A 260 -5.59 3.64 43.68
N SER A 261 -4.75 4.67 43.85
CA SER A 261 -4.66 5.41 45.12
C SER A 261 -3.96 6.77 44.99
N ARG A 262 -4.80 7.82 44.96
CA ARG A 262 -4.77 9.08 45.73
C ARG A 262 -3.49 9.92 45.83
N CYS A 263 -3.60 11.15 45.29
CA CYS A 263 -2.85 12.35 45.67
C CYS A 263 -3.18 12.84 47.09
N PRO A 264 -2.23 13.48 47.80
CA PRO A 264 -2.52 14.26 48.99
C PRO A 264 -2.78 15.74 48.65
N GLY A 265 -3.84 16.30 49.23
CA GLY A 265 -4.10 17.74 49.26
C GLY A 265 -3.68 18.40 50.58
N ARG A 266 -3.47 19.72 50.52
CA ARG A 266 -3.54 20.74 51.59
C ARG A 266 -3.25 22.09 50.89
N GLY A 267 -3.99 23.18 51.02
CA GLY A 267 -5.22 23.47 51.75
C GLY A 267 -5.40 25.00 51.87
N ARG A 268 -6.68 25.45 51.95
CA ARG A 268 -7.20 26.69 52.59
C ARG A 268 -6.74 28.05 52.01
N SER A 269 -7.52 29.14 51.98
CA SER A 269 -8.80 29.54 52.60
C SER A 269 -9.24 30.93 52.10
N GLY A 270 -10.55 31.20 52.17
CA GLY A 270 -11.16 32.55 52.30
C GLY A 270 -11.46 33.24 50.96
N GLY A 271 -12.61 33.86 50.70
CA GLY A 271 -13.72 34.28 51.55
C GLY A 271 -14.21 35.66 51.08
N GLY A 272 -15.46 35.75 50.62
CA GLY A 272 -16.19 37.00 50.34
C GLY A 272 -15.86 37.69 49.00
N ALA A 273 -16.69 38.55 48.41
CA ALA A 273 -18.12 38.82 48.48
C ALA A 273 -18.40 39.93 47.44
N ARG A 274 -19.52 39.79 46.69
CA ARG A 274 -20.38 40.85 46.10
C ARG A 274 -19.89 41.74 44.93
N GLY A 275 -20.85 42.02 44.04
CA GLY A 275 -20.97 43.23 43.20
C GLY A 275 -20.89 42.93 41.71
N ARG A 276 -22.01 42.83 40.96
CA ARG A 276 -22.67 43.91 40.16
C ARG A 276 -21.67 44.79 39.40
N ALA A 277 -21.85 45.22 38.16
CA ALA A 277 -22.80 45.02 37.07
C ALA A 277 -22.22 45.86 35.89
N THR A 278 -22.90 45.82 34.74
CA THR A 278 -22.89 46.82 33.65
C THR A 278 -21.68 46.92 32.71
N ALA A 279 -21.89 46.45 31.48
CA ALA A 279 -21.43 47.08 30.24
C ALA A 279 -21.99 48.53 30.13
N PRO A 280 -21.41 49.45 29.33
CA PRO A 280 -21.50 49.45 27.86
C PRO A 280 -20.20 50.01 27.19
N ARG A 281 -19.96 50.11 25.87
CA ARG A 281 -20.71 50.09 24.62
C ARG A 281 -19.86 49.37 23.56
#